data_AF-X0WX55-F1
#
_entry.id   AF-X0WX55-F1
#
_cell.length_a   1.000
_cell.length_b   1.000
_cell.length_c   1.000
_cell.angle_alpha   90.00
_cell.angle_beta   90.00
_cell.angle_gamma   90.00
#
_symmetry.space_group_name_H-M   'P 1'
#
loop_
_entity.id
_entity.type
_entity.pdbx_description
1 polymer ?
#
loop_
_entity_poly.entity_id
_entity_poly.type
_entity_poly.pdbx_seq_one_letter_code
_entity_poly.pdbx_strand_id
1 'polypeptide(L)'
;TNLGVRDHFKYKTAMFTNSLLLDFLINNGLATWKEVSTKDVVCLEFTWGSRSYNEEIKHLTKLIKKSNNGDKVKKLKDKIEKVKKNEDKYIKKTKGQIRNEYYENGVDIKYITKNKKGKLIKEETIHYKKLYRTTGKAKKGSCVFIRDELYEKAYNFLTMGLEISDTNTPIVELSAYIPLVTSTIVDKIKINPKNILILKDIDSFFKTKVVSVETEDKQCIAKTIEDYTVKNTLFDGQALVENSIFPE
;
A
#
# COMPACT_ATOMS: atom_id res chain seq x y z
N THR A 1 -11.69 -15.57 -3.94
CA THR A 1 -12.83 -16.14 -3.14
C THR A 1 -12.94 -15.46 -1.78
N ASN A 2 -14.17 -15.22 -1.29
CA ASN A 2 -14.43 -14.32 -0.15
C ASN A 2 -14.28 -14.94 1.26
N LEU A 3 -13.45 -15.99 1.42
CA LEU A 3 -13.00 -16.68 2.66
C LEU A 3 -13.93 -16.64 3.92
N GLY A 4 -15.26 -16.56 3.74
CA GLY A 4 -16.22 -16.32 4.81
C GLY A 4 -16.03 -15.00 5.57
N VAL A 5 -15.20 -14.07 5.05
CA VAL A 5 -14.72 -12.92 5.84
C VAL A 5 -15.74 -11.80 5.84
N ARG A 6 -16.31 -11.44 4.67
CA ARG A 6 -17.33 -10.38 4.55
C ARG A 6 -18.05 -10.42 3.20
N ASP A 7 -19.38 -10.36 3.17
CA ASP A 7 -20.12 -10.17 1.91
C ASP A 7 -19.71 -8.90 1.12
N HIS A 8 -19.12 -7.90 1.79
CA HIS A 8 -18.65 -6.64 1.20
C HIS A 8 -17.30 -6.22 1.79
N PHE A 9 -16.33 -5.90 0.94
CA PHE A 9 -15.09 -5.26 1.39
C PHE A 9 -15.38 -3.81 1.79
N LYS A 10 -14.88 -3.38 2.96
CA LYS A 10 -14.80 -1.95 3.29
C LYS A 10 -13.59 -1.39 2.56
N TYR A 11 -13.77 -1.01 1.30
CA TYR A 11 -12.79 -0.20 0.58
C TYR A 11 -13.22 1.26 0.68
N LYS A 12 -12.24 2.17 0.75
CA LYS A 12 -12.48 3.58 0.45
C LYS A 12 -12.18 3.77 -1.03
N THR A 13 -12.98 4.57 -1.72
CA THR A 13 -12.58 5.14 -3.00
C THR A 13 -11.21 5.77 -2.83
N ALA A 14 -10.23 5.32 -3.61
CA ALA A 14 -8.91 5.94 -3.60
C ALA A 14 -9.08 7.35 -4.17
N MET A 15 -8.96 8.37 -3.33
CA MET A 15 -8.76 9.74 -3.78
C MET A 15 -7.31 9.78 -4.28
N PHE A 16 -7.10 9.72 -5.59
CA PHE A 16 -5.78 9.95 -6.13
C PHE A 16 -5.44 11.42 -5.92
N THR A 17 -4.29 11.67 -5.32
CA THR A 17 -3.72 13.01 -5.33
C THR A 17 -3.25 13.35 -6.74
N ASN A 18 -3.28 14.63 -7.08
CA ASN A 18 -2.67 15.14 -8.32
C ASN A 18 -1.20 14.68 -8.38
N SER A 19 -0.88 13.72 -9.24
CA SER A 19 0.41 13.02 -9.26
C SER A 19 0.73 12.56 -10.67
N LEU A 20 2.02 12.36 -10.96
CA LEU A 20 2.46 11.85 -12.27
C LEU A 20 1.88 10.46 -12.56
N LEU A 21 1.73 9.61 -11.55
CA LEU A 21 1.06 8.32 -11.71
C LEU A 21 -0.40 8.48 -12.14
N LEU A 22 -1.16 9.41 -11.56
CA LEU A 22 -2.56 9.62 -11.94
C LEU A 22 -2.67 10.01 -13.41
N ASP A 23 -1.87 11.00 -13.83
CA ASP A 23 -1.83 11.48 -15.21
C ASP A 23 -1.52 10.34 -16.19
N PHE A 24 -0.49 9.55 -15.86
CA PHE A 24 -0.10 8.39 -16.66
C PHE A 24 -1.25 7.38 -16.76
N LEU A 25 -1.89 7.04 -15.64
CA LEU A 25 -2.96 6.04 -15.63
C LEU A 25 -4.18 6.49 -16.44
N ILE A 26 -4.61 7.75 -16.32
CA ILE A 26 -5.71 8.31 -17.11
C ILE A 26 -5.41 8.20 -18.61
N ASN A 27 -4.21 8.61 -19.02
CA ASN A 27 -3.76 8.52 -20.41
C ASN A 27 -3.64 7.07 -20.92
N ASN A 28 -3.61 6.08 -20.01
CA ASN A 28 -3.44 4.67 -20.34
C ASN A 28 -4.70 3.82 -20.09
N GLY A 29 -5.86 4.44 -19.90
CA GLY A 29 -7.15 3.76 -19.86
C GLY A 29 -7.78 3.63 -18.48
N LEU A 30 -7.26 4.32 -17.46
CA LEU A 30 -7.93 4.40 -16.16
C LEU A 30 -9.24 5.18 -16.29
N ALA A 31 -10.35 4.52 -15.95
CA ALA A 31 -11.68 5.11 -15.97
C ALA A 31 -11.92 5.94 -14.71
N THR A 32 -12.29 7.21 -14.89
CA THR A 32 -12.70 8.10 -13.82
C THR A 32 -14.21 8.35 -13.87
N TRP A 33 -14.83 8.49 -12.70
CA TRP A 33 -16.22 8.90 -12.55
C TRP A 33 -16.26 10.24 -11.83
N LYS A 34 -16.88 11.22 -12.49
CA LYS A 34 -16.93 12.62 -12.07
C LYS A 34 -15.56 13.21 -11.73
N GLU A 35 -14.48 12.72 -12.35
CA GLU A 35 -13.09 13.17 -12.13
C GLU A 35 -12.55 12.99 -10.69
N VAL A 36 -13.35 12.47 -9.74
CA VAL A 36 -12.96 12.34 -8.32
C VAL A 36 -12.76 10.88 -7.90
N SER A 37 -13.29 9.91 -8.66
CA SER A 37 -13.30 8.51 -8.23
C SER A 37 -13.00 7.54 -9.36
N THR A 38 -12.45 6.38 -9.00
CA THR A 38 -12.22 5.27 -9.92
C THR A 38 -12.55 3.95 -9.25
N LYS A 39 -12.94 2.95 -10.05
CA LYS A 39 -12.95 1.55 -9.63
C LYS A 39 -11.64 0.84 -9.94
N ASP A 40 -10.75 1.44 -10.72
CA ASP A 40 -9.57 0.73 -11.23
C ASP A 40 -8.46 0.64 -10.21
N VAL A 41 -8.55 1.41 -9.13
CA VAL A 41 -7.60 1.36 -8.03
C VAL A 41 -8.33 1.32 -6.70
N VAL A 42 -7.89 0.44 -5.82
CA VAL A 42 -8.42 0.28 -4.47
C VAL A 42 -7.31 0.27 -3.43
N CYS A 43 -7.61 0.77 -2.23
CA CYS A 43 -6.71 0.68 -1.10
C CYS A 43 -7.28 -0.29 -0.07
N LEU A 44 -6.54 -1.36 0.21
CA LEU A 44 -6.91 -2.39 1.19
C LEU A 44 -6.07 -2.26 2.45
N GLU A 45 -6.73 -2.27 3.61
CA GLU A 45 -6.07 -2.23 4.92
C GLU A 45 -6.27 -3.57 5.65
N PHE A 46 -5.21 -4.34 5.89
CA PHE A 46 -5.33 -5.69 6.45
C PHE A 46 -5.47 -5.68 7.98
N THR A 47 -6.63 -5.22 8.46
CA THR A 47 -6.95 -5.10 9.90
C THR A 47 -7.77 -6.27 10.45
N TRP A 48 -8.00 -7.32 9.66
CA TRP A 48 -8.87 -8.44 10.01
C TRP A 48 -8.27 -9.79 9.60
N GLY A 49 -8.74 -10.85 10.28
CA GLY A 49 -8.60 -12.24 9.84
C GLY A 49 -9.97 -12.83 9.52
N SER A 50 -9.99 -14.10 9.13
CA SER A 50 -11.20 -14.91 8.92
C SER A 50 -11.32 -16.00 9.97
N ARG A 51 -12.57 -16.35 10.31
CA ARG A 51 -12.89 -17.40 11.29
C ARG A 51 -13.21 -18.70 10.57
N SER A 52 -12.97 -19.82 11.24
CA SER A 52 -13.58 -21.08 10.78
C SER A 52 -15.10 -21.04 10.94
N TYR A 53 -15.80 -21.94 10.25
CA TYR A 53 -17.24 -22.10 10.39
C TYR A 53 -17.69 -22.20 11.87
N ASN A 54 -17.08 -23.11 12.62
CA ASN A 54 -17.38 -23.32 14.05
C ASN A 54 -17.13 -22.07 14.90
N GLU A 55 -16.04 -21.34 14.62
CA GLU A 55 -15.71 -20.10 15.33
C GLU A 55 -16.72 -18.98 15.03
N GLU A 56 -17.18 -18.83 13.78
CA GLU A 56 -18.20 -17.84 13.42
C GLU A 56 -19.57 -18.19 14.02
N ILE A 57 -19.99 -19.47 14.00
CA ILE A 57 -21.23 -19.91 14.66
C ILE A 57 -21.18 -19.64 16.17
N LYS A 58 -20.06 -19.96 16.84
CA LYS A 58 -19.87 -19.68 18.26
C LYS A 58 -19.90 -18.17 18.55
N HIS A 59 -19.28 -17.37 17.70
CA HIS A 59 -19.29 -15.91 17.80
C HIS A 59 -20.69 -15.31 17.64
N LEU A 60 -21.45 -15.72 16.61
CA LEU A 60 -22.82 -15.24 16.38
C LEU A 60 -23.77 -15.65 17.51
N THR A 61 -23.66 -16.89 17.99
CA THR A 61 -24.45 -17.38 19.13
C THR A 61 -24.17 -16.57 20.40
N LYS A 62 -22.90 -16.22 20.65
CA LYS A 62 -22.51 -15.35 21.78
C LYS A 62 -23.08 -13.93 21.64
N LEU A 63 -23.15 -13.39 20.43
CA LEU A 63 -23.77 -12.08 20.17
C LEU A 63 -25.28 -12.10 20.39
N ILE A 64 -25.96 -13.19 20.02
CA ILE A 64 -27.40 -13.37 20.28
C ILE A 64 -27.68 -13.38 21.79
N LYS A 65 -26.93 -14.18 22.56
CA LYS A 65 -27.10 -14.28 24.02
C LYS A 65 -26.89 -12.95 24.75
N LYS A 66 -26.08 -12.04 24.19
CA LYS A 66 -25.80 -10.71 24.77
C LYS A 66 -26.73 -9.60 24.27
N SER A 67 -27.64 -9.90 23.34
CA SER A 67 -28.47 -8.88 22.70
C SER A 67 -29.87 -8.84 23.30
N ASN A 68 -30.25 -7.71 23.89
CA ASN A 68 -31.59 -7.49 24.45
C ASN A 68 -32.59 -6.93 23.41
N ASN A 69 -32.14 -6.71 22.16
CA ASN A 69 -32.97 -6.18 21.07
C ASN A 69 -33.43 -7.32 20.14
N GLY A 70 -34.75 -7.54 20.05
CA GLY A 70 -35.38 -8.61 19.26
C GLY A 70 -35.08 -8.55 17.76
N ASP A 71 -35.06 -7.36 17.16
CA ASP A 71 -34.77 -7.18 15.72
C ASP A 71 -33.31 -7.54 15.40
N LYS A 72 -32.39 -7.20 16.31
CA LYS A 72 -30.98 -7.56 16.17
C LYS A 72 -30.78 -9.07 16.29
N VAL A 73 -31.51 -9.73 17.21
CA VAL A 73 -31.50 -11.19 17.34
C VAL A 73 -32.04 -11.87 16.08
N LYS A 74 -33.14 -11.37 15.49
CA LYS A 74 -33.69 -11.89 14.24
C LYS A 74 -32.66 -11.83 13.10
N LYS A 75 -32.03 -10.66 12.88
CA LYS A 75 -30.97 -10.48 11.87
C LYS A 75 -29.77 -11.43 12.09
N LEU A 76 -29.39 -11.67 13.34
CA LEU A 76 -28.29 -12.59 13.67
C LEU A 76 -28.66 -14.05 13.39
N LYS A 77 -29.91 -14.47 13.63
CA LYS A 77 -30.41 -15.80 13.27
C LYS A 77 -30.42 -16.00 11.75
N ASP A 78 -30.91 -15.02 10.99
CA ASP A 78 -30.87 -15.06 9.52
C ASP A 78 -29.43 -15.17 8.99
N LYS A 79 -28.47 -14.50 9.67
CA LYS A 79 -27.05 -14.60 9.34
C LYS A 79 -26.51 -16.02 9.61
N ILE A 80 -26.90 -16.66 10.72
CA ILE A 80 -26.50 -18.05 11.03
C ILE A 80 -26.99 -19.00 9.94
N GLU A 81 -28.23 -18.87 9.46
CA GLU A 81 -28.73 -19.71 8.35
C GLU A 81 -27.91 -19.53 7.08
N LYS A 82 -27.51 -18.29 6.75
CA LYS A 82 -26.61 -18.03 5.62
C LYS A 82 -25.23 -18.62 5.80
N VAL A 83 -24.67 -18.59 7.02
CA VAL A 83 -23.38 -19.21 7.35
C VAL A 83 -23.45 -20.72 7.14
N LYS A 84 -24.51 -21.39 7.63
CA LYS A 84 -24.75 -22.81 7.44
C LYS A 84 -24.84 -23.21 5.97
N LYS A 85 -25.48 -22.38 5.13
CA LYS A 85 -25.58 -22.62 3.68
C LYS A 85 -24.27 -22.43 2.91
N ASN A 86 -23.23 -21.89 3.53
CA ASN A 86 -21.95 -21.55 2.89
C ASN A 86 -20.76 -22.02 3.75
N GLU A 87 -20.88 -23.16 4.44
CA GLU A 87 -19.89 -23.67 5.37
C GLU A 87 -18.49 -23.77 4.75
N ASP A 88 -18.42 -24.25 3.51
CA ASP A 88 -17.21 -24.41 2.69
C ASP A 88 -16.38 -23.13 2.54
N LYS A 89 -17.02 -21.96 2.66
CA LYS A 89 -16.35 -20.67 2.46
C LYS A 89 -15.60 -20.20 3.71
N TYR A 90 -15.91 -20.72 4.90
CA TYR A 90 -15.36 -20.22 6.16
C TYR A 90 -14.03 -20.89 6.52
N ILE A 91 -12.96 -20.41 5.89
CA ILE A 91 -11.59 -20.86 6.12
C ILE A 91 -10.90 -19.92 7.11
N LYS A 92 -10.36 -20.44 8.20
CA LYS A 92 -9.62 -19.64 9.19
C LYS A 92 -8.29 -19.17 8.61
N LYS A 93 -8.10 -17.86 8.53
CA LYS A 93 -6.84 -17.21 8.14
C LYS A 93 -6.55 -16.03 9.04
N THR A 94 -5.30 -15.89 9.44
CA THR A 94 -4.82 -14.69 10.14
C THR A 94 -4.76 -13.50 9.19
N LYS A 95 -4.65 -12.28 9.76
CA LYS A 95 -4.42 -11.05 8.98
C LYS A 95 -3.21 -11.15 8.05
N GLY A 96 -2.15 -11.84 8.51
CA GLY A 96 -0.92 -12.01 7.74
C GLY A 96 -1.11 -12.96 6.56
N GLN A 97 -1.82 -14.07 6.77
CA GLN A 97 -2.12 -15.04 5.72
C GLN A 97 -2.99 -14.43 4.61
N ILE A 98 -4.04 -13.69 4.97
CA ILE A 98 -4.88 -12.99 3.98
C ILE A 98 -4.05 -11.99 3.18
N ARG A 99 -3.16 -11.24 3.86
CA ARG A 99 -2.29 -10.27 3.21
C ARG A 99 -1.35 -10.93 2.19
N ASN A 100 -0.67 -12.02 2.58
CA ASN A 100 0.26 -12.72 1.70
C ASN A 100 -0.48 -13.28 0.47
N GLU A 101 -1.62 -13.93 0.69
CA GLU A 101 -2.45 -14.45 -0.40
C GLU A 101 -2.88 -13.37 -1.39
N TYR A 102 -3.29 -12.19 -0.90
CA TYR A 102 -3.70 -11.09 -1.77
C TYR A 102 -2.50 -10.43 -2.46
N TYR A 103 -1.32 -10.46 -1.86
CA TYR A 103 -0.11 -9.94 -2.49
C TYR A 103 0.38 -10.83 -3.62
N GLU A 104 0.27 -12.15 -3.46
CA GLU A 104 0.71 -13.14 -4.44
C GLU A 104 -0.32 -13.30 -5.57
N ASN A 105 -1.60 -13.45 -5.23
CA ASN A 105 -2.63 -13.87 -6.18
C ASN A 105 -3.60 -12.75 -6.58
N GLY A 106 -3.44 -11.56 -6.01
CA GLY A 106 -4.44 -10.51 -6.16
C GLY A 106 -5.75 -10.80 -5.41
N VAL A 107 -6.79 -10.04 -5.74
CA VAL A 107 -8.09 -10.14 -5.07
C VAL A 107 -9.23 -9.74 -6.00
N ASP A 108 -10.31 -10.52 -5.96
CA ASP A 108 -11.56 -10.20 -6.66
C ASP A 108 -12.48 -9.36 -5.78
N ILE A 109 -12.91 -8.21 -6.28
CA ILE A 109 -13.93 -7.38 -5.63
C ILE A 109 -15.18 -7.33 -6.51
N LYS A 110 -16.29 -7.73 -5.90
CA LYS A 110 -17.61 -7.73 -6.52
C LYS A 110 -18.34 -6.41 -6.27
N TYR A 111 -18.69 -5.72 -7.34
CA TYR A 111 -19.45 -4.47 -7.36
C TYR A 111 -20.90 -4.76 -7.79
N ILE A 112 -21.85 -4.42 -6.92
CA ILE A 112 -23.28 -4.64 -7.16
C ILE A 112 -23.98 -3.29 -7.19
N THR A 113 -24.66 -3.00 -8.30
CA THR A 113 -25.52 -1.82 -8.45
C THR A 113 -26.97 -2.25 -8.31
N LYS A 114 -27.72 -1.61 -7.41
CA LYS A 114 -29.15 -1.88 -7.17
C LYS A 114 -29.98 -0.64 -7.49
N ASN A 115 -31.20 -0.83 -7.96
CA ASN A 115 -32.15 0.27 -8.19
C ASN A 115 -32.76 0.78 -6.88
N LYS A 116 -33.52 1.88 -6.93
CA LYS A 116 -34.25 2.44 -5.77
C LYS A 116 -35.21 1.44 -5.09
N LYS A 117 -35.63 0.39 -5.81
CA LYS A 117 -36.51 -0.70 -5.32
C LYS A 117 -35.72 -1.93 -4.83
N GLY A 118 -34.39 -1.85 -4.74
CA GLY A 118 -33.52 -2.94 -4.29
C GLY A 118 -33.24 -4.06 -5.30
N LYS A 119 -33.77 -3.98 -6.53
CA LYS A 119 -33.51 -4.95 -7.60
C LYS A 119 -32.11 -4.73 -8.17
N LEU A 120 -31.38 -5.82 -8.39
CA LEU A 120 -30.03 -5.82 -8.97
C LEU A 120 -30.10 -5.32 -10.42
N ILE A 121 -29.35 -4.26 -10.73
CA ILE A 121 -29.22 -3.66 -12.06
C ILE A 121 -27.99 -4.22 -12.77
N LYS A 122 -26.84 -4.18 -12.08
CA LYS A 122 -25.54 -4.57 -12.64
C LYS A 122 -24.71 -5.26 -11.58
N GLU A 123 -24.06 -6.33 -11.98
CA GLU A 123 -23.04 -7.04 -11.21
C GLU A 123 -21.76 -7.07 -12.03
N GLU A 124 -20.65 -6.72 -11.40
CA GLU A 124 -19.33 -6.66 -12.03
C GLU A 124 -18.31 -7.15 -11.00
N THR A 125 -17.45 -8.09 -11.39
CA THR A 125 -16.33 -8.55 -10.56
C THR A 125 -15.05 -8.09 -11.22
N ILE A 126 -14.21 -7.39 -10.47
CA ILE A 126 -12.92 -6.87 -10.95
C ILE A 126 -11.81 -7.57 -10.17
N HIS A 127 -10.84 -8.11 -10.89
CA HIS A 127 -9.62 -8.66 -10.32
C HIS A 127 -8.57 -7.57 -10.15
N TYR A 128 -7.96 -7.50 -8.97
CA TYR A 128 -6.94 -6.51 -8.66
C TYR A 128 -5.63 -7.16 -8.25
N LYS A 129 -4.52 -6.65 -8.79
CA LYS A 129 -3.16 -7.01 -8.39
C LYS A 129 -2.57 -5.98 -7.45
N LYS A 130 -1.73 -6.45 -6.51
CA LYS A 130 -1.00 -5.58 -5.57
C LYS A 130 -0.02 -4.72 -6.35
N LEU A 131 -0.14 -3.40 -6.25
CA LEU A 131 0.72 -2.46 -6.96
C LEU A 131 1.86 -1.97 -6.06
N TYR A 132 1.55 -1.18 -5.04
CA TYR A 132 2.56 -0.63 -4.12
C TYR A 132 2.01 -0.35 -2.72
N ARG A 133 2.91 -0.08 -1.77
CA ARG A 133 2.56 0.35 -0.41
C ARG A 133 2.85 1.84 -0.27
N THR A 134 1.94 2.59 0.35
CA THR A 134 2.19 4.01 0.63
C THR A 134 3.06 4.18 1.87
N THR A 135 4.05 5.06 1.78
CA THR A 135 5.02 5.37 2.86
C THR A 135 4.31 5.91 4.11
N GLY A 136 3.36 6.84 3.95
CA GLY A 136 2.60 7.45 5.06
C GLY A 136 1.65 6.52 5.82
N LYS A 137 1.35 5.32 5.29
CA LYS A 137 0.47 4.32 5.92
C LYS A 137 1.18 3.00 6.23
N ALA A 138 2.51 2.96 6.18
CA ALA A 138 3.28 1.76 6.51
C ALA A 138 2.91 1.19 7.90
N LYS A 139 2.61 2.06 8.88
CA LYS A 139 2.14 1.69 10.23
C LYS A 139 0.73 1.06 10.27
N LYS A 140 -0.15 1.37 9.32
CA LYS A 140 -1.54 0.84 9.26
C LYS A 140 -1.68 -0.38 8.35
N GLY A 141 -0.64 -0.74 7.60
CA GLY A 141 -0.66 -1.91 6.71
C GLY A 141 -1.56 -1.74 5.49
N SER A 142 -1.80 -0.50 5.06
CA SER A 142 -2.57 -0.20 3.84
C SER A 142 -1.73 -0.47 2.59
N CYS A 143 -2.33 -1.06 1.57
CA CYS A 143 -1.68 -1.35 0.28
C CYS A 143 -2.59 -0.91 -0.87
N VAL A 144 -1.98 -0.41 -1.93
CA VAL A 144 -2.66 -0.01 -3.17
C VAL A 144 -2.68 -1.20 -4.12
N PHE A 145 -3.85 -1.44 -4.70
CA PHE A 145 -4.12 -2.48 -5.67
C PHE A 145 -4.74 -1.86 -6.91
N ILE A 146 -4.39 -2.36 -8.09
CA ILE A 146 -4.88 -1.87 -9.38
C ILE A 146 -5.54 -3.00 -10.15
N ARG A 147 -6.54 -2.66 -10.98
CA ARG A 147 -7.16 -3.57 -11.93
C ARG A 147 -6.08 -4.26 -12.76
N ASP A 148 -6.21 -5.58 -12.91
CA ASP A 148 -5.25 -6.42 -13.61
C ASP A 148 -4.86 -5.90 -15.00
N GLU A 149 -5.87 -5.47 -15.79
CA GLU A 149 -5.70 -4.91 -17.14
C GLU A 149 -4.77 -3.69 -17.22
N LEU A 150 -4.60 -2.95 -16.11
CA LEU A 150 -3.72 -1.78 -16.03
C LEU A 150 -2.40 -2.07 -15.31
N TYR A 151 -2.25 -3.28 -14.73
CA TYR A 151 -1.14 -3.60 -13.84
C TYR A 151 0.23 -3.46 -14.53
N GLU A 152 0.42 -4.09 -15.69
CA GLU A 152 1.73 -4.09 -16.38
C GLU A 152 2.17 -2.67 -16.75
N LYS A 153 1.26 -1.86 -17.31
CA LYS A 153 1.56 -0.46 -17.66
C LYS A 153 1.92 0.36 -16.43
N ALA A 154 1.14 0.21 -15.36
CA ALA A 154 1.35 0.93 -14.12
C ALA A 154 2.67 0.52 -13.45
N TYR A 155 2.94 -0.78 -13.39
CA TYR A 155 4.16 -1.31 -12.77
C TYR A 155 5.40 -0.87 -13.54
N ASN A 156 5.40 -0.99 -14.87
CA ASN A 156 6.48 -0.52 -15.72
C ASN A 156 6.75 1.00 -15.56
N PHE A 157 5.70 1.81 -15.44
CA PHE A 157 5.84 3.24 -15.17
C PHE A 157 6.45 3.50 -13.79
N LEU A 158 5.98 2.79 -12.76
CA LEU A 158 6.47 2.91 -11.39
C LEU A 158 7.93 2.48 -11.23
N THR A 159 8.39 1.54 -12.04
CA THR A 159 9.79 1.08 -12.07
C THR A 159 10.64 1.84 -13.07
N MET A 160 10.08 2.87 -13.73
CA MET A 160 10.74 3.62 -14.83
C MET A 160 11.30 2.71 -15.93
N GLY A 161 10.69 1.54 -16.16
CA GLY A 161 11.15 0.56 -17.14
C GLY A 161 12.36 -0.28 -16.72
N LEU A 162 12.75 -0.24 -15.44
CA LEU A 162 13.80 -1.12 -14.92
C LEU A 162 13.37 -2.58 -15.00
N GLU A 163 14.24 -3.41 -15.57
CA GLU A 163 14.09 -4.86 -15.55
C GLU A 163 14.49 -5.39 -14.19
N ILE A 164 13.53 -5.99 -13.48
CA ILE A 164 13.72 -6.51 -12.13
C ILE A 164 13.95 -8.01 -12.24
N SER A 165 15.13 -8.46 -11.80
CA SER A 165 15.49 -9.88 -11.75
C SER A 165 14.60 -10.64 -10.77
N ASP A 166 14.26 -11.89 -11.09
CA ASP A 166 13.61 -12.79 -10.13
C ASP A 166 14.55 -13.24 -9.01
N THR A 167 15.86 -13.07 -9.20
CA THR A 167 16.91 -13.49 -8.26
C THR A 167 17.67 -12.30 -7.69
N ASN A 168 17.90 -12.31 -6.39
CA ASN A 168 18.69 -11.31 -5.65
C ASN A 168 18.24 -9.85 -5.85
N THR A 169 16.94 -9.62 -6.10
CA THR A 169 16.41 -8.27 -6.23
C THR A 169 16.39 -7.56 -4.86
N PRO A 170 16.83 -6.30 -4.79
CA PRO A 170 16.76 -5.47 -3.59
C PRO A 170 15.30 -5.03 -3.34
N ILE A 171 14.46 -5.96 -2.87
CA ILE A 171 13.01 -5.77 -2.72
C ILE A 171 12.68 -4.64 -1.75
N VAL A 172 13.50 -4.44 -0.71
CA VAL A 172 13.26 -3.41 0.30
C VAL A 172 13.42 -2.03 -0.32
N GLU A 173 14.51 -1.83 -1.06
CA GLU A 173 14.88 -0.62 -1.76
C GLU A 173 13.87 -0.31 -2.86
N LEU A 174 13.52 -1.31 -3.67
CA LEU A 174 12.49 -1.19 -4.69
C LEU A 174 11.13 -0.77 -4.09
N SER A 175 10.77 -1.34 -2.93
CA SER A 175 9.52 -0.98 -2.25
C SER A 175 9.50 0.45 -1.71
N ALA A 176 10.67 1.04 -1.45
CA ALA A 176 10.82 2.44 -1.06
C ALA A 176 10.82 3.38 -2.28
N TYR A 177 11.37 2.91 -3.41
CA TYR A 177 11.46 3.67 -4.66
C TYR A 177 10.11 3.82 -5.37
N ILE A 178 9.38 2.72 -5.58
CA ILE A 178 8.13 2.67 -6.35
C ILE A 178 7.12 3.77 -5.92
N PRO A 179 6.88 4.03 -4.62
CA PRO A 179 5.90 5.03 -4.20
C PRO A 179 6.30 6.48 -4.49
N LEU A 180 7.55 6.80 -4.85
CA LEU A 180 8.02 8.18 -5.00
C LEU A 180 7.23 8.97 -6.04
N VAL A 181 6.97 8.36 -7.20
CA VAL A 181 6.21 8.96 -8.32
C VAL A 181 4.70 9.11 -8.04
N THR A 182 4.25 8.60 -6.89
CA THR A 182 2.85 8.69 -6.43
C THR A 182 2.59 9.92 -5.56
N SER A 183 3.66 10.65 -5.22
CA SER A 183 3.60 11.88 -4.45
C SER A 183 2.81 12.96 -5.18
N THR A 184 2.17 13.82 -4.38
CA THR A 184 1.41 14.95 -4.94
C THR A 184 2.36 15.94 -5.60
N ILE A 185 2.04 16.37 -6.81
CA ILE A 185 2.79 17.39 -7.56
C ILE A 185 2.00 18.70 -7.60
N VAL A 186 2.73 19.81 -7.62
CA VAL A 186 2.15 21.15 -7.83
C VAL A 186 2.16 21.50 -9.31
N ASP A 187 3.28 21.25 -9.99
CA ASP A 187 3.47 21.60 -11.40
C ASP A 187 4.48 20.64 -12.08
N LYS A 188 4.60 20.75 -13.41
CA LYS A 188 5.46 19.93 -14.26
C LYS A 188 6.27 20.81 -15.19
N ILE A 189 7.58 20.62 -15.21
CA ILE A 189 8.48 21.21 -16.21
C ILE A 189 9.12 20.11 -17.06
N LYS A 190 9.30 20.38 -18.35
CA LYS A 190 9.99 19.46 -19.26
C LYS A 190 11.47 19.81 -19.30
N ILE A 191 12.30 18.91 -18.80
CA ILE A 191 13.76 19.04 -18.83
C ILE A 191 14.30 18.07 -19.88
N ASN A 192 15.25 18.52 -20.70
CA ASN A 192 16.02 17.63 -21.56
C ASN A 192 17.03 16.87 -20.68
N PRO A 193 17.00 15.52 -20.62
CA PRO A 193 17.94 14.76 -19.79
C PRO A 193 19.41 15.07 -20.08
N LYS A 194 19.75 15.49 -21.31
CA LYS A 194 21.11 15.92 -21.68
C LYS A 194 21.58 17.18 -20.94
N ASN A 195 20.67 17.92 -20.33
CA ASN A 195 20.95 19.10 -19.53
C ASN A 195 21.09 18.77 -18.03
N ILE A 196 20.92 17.50 -17.64
CA ILE A 196 21.12 17.05 -16.27
C ILE A 196 22.60 16.69 -16.13
N LEU A 197 23.32 17.47 -15.34
CA LEU A 197 24.70 17.18 -14.97
C LEU A 197 24.70 16.12 -13.86
N ILE A 198 25.27 14.95 -14.16
CA ILE A 198 25.48 13.89 -13.18
C ILE A 198 26.96 13.92 -12.81
N LEU A 199 27.23 14.14 -11.52
CA LEU A 199 28.59 14.15 -10.99
C LEU A 199 28.86 12.86 -10.23
N LYS A 200 30.10 12.40 -10.26
CA LYS A 200 30.53 11.31 -9.39
C LYS A 200 30.62 11.84 -7.96
N ASP A 201 30.24 11.00 -7.01
CA ASP A 201 30.44 11.27 -5.61
C ASP A 201 31.91 11.58 -5.31
N ILE A 202 32.15 12.63 -4.54
CA ILE A 202 33.48 13.04 -4.09
C ILE A 202 33.56 12.82 -2.59
N ASP A 203 34.49 11.98 -2.19
CA ASP A 203 34.77 11.70 -0.80
C ASP A 203 35.86 12.63 -0.28
N SER A 204 35.56 13.35 0.80
CA SER A 204 36.50 14.16 1.56
C SER A 204 36.63 13.60 2.98
N PHE A 205 37.83 13.66 3.53
CA PHE A 205 38.13 13.14 4.85
C PHE A 205 38.71 14.24 5.72
N PHE A 206 38.21 14.36 6.96
CA PHE A 206 38.77 15.27 7.95
C PHE A 206 38.73 14.62 9.33
N LYS A 207 39.64 15.06 10.20
CA LYS A 207 39.71 14.57 11.57
C LYS A 207 38.94 15.49 12.49
N THR A 208 38.07 14.93 13.32
CA THR A 208 37.37 15.69 14.36
C THR A 208 37.00 14.79 15.53
N LYS A 209 36.58 15.41 16.62
CA LYS A 209 35.96 14.72 17.75
C LYS A 209 34.56 14.27 17.35
N VAL A 210 34.27 12.99 17.54
CA VAL A 210 32.95 12.40 17.23
C VAL A 210 32.37 11.66 18.43
N VAL A 211 31.05 11.52 18.43
CA VAL A 211 30.34 10.60 19.33
C VAL A 211 29.88 9.41 18.50
N SER A 212 30.51 8.26 18.73
CA SER A 212 30.13 6.98 18.12
C SER A 212 29.00 6.36 18.95
N VAL A 213 27.91 5.94 18.28
CA VAL A 213 26.81 5.19 18.91
C VAL A 213 26.95 3.73 18.50
N GLU A 214 27.30 2.89 19.47
CA GLU A 214 27.60 1.47 19.28
C GLU A 214 26.62 0.61 20.07
N THR A 215 26.53 -0.68 19.70
CA THR A 215 25.76 -1.67 20.45
C THR A 215 26.71 -2.68 21.09
N GLU A 216 26.79 -2.69 22.41
CA GLU A 216 27.49 -3.72 23.20
C GLU A 216 26.48 -4.38 24.13
N ASP A 217 26.46 -5.72 24.21
CA ASP A 217 25.55 -6.48 25.08
C ASP A 217 24.07 -6.10 24.98
N LYS A 218 23.60 -5.78 23.75
CA LYS A 218 22.24 -5.30 23.45
C LYS A 218 21.88 -3.96 24.10
N GLN A 219 22.87 -3.21 24.58
CA GLN A 219 22.71 -1.85 25.07
C GLN A 219 23.36 -0.86 24.08
N CYS A 220 22.72 0.29 23.90
CA CYS A 220 23.30 1.39 23.12
C CYS A 220 24.26 2.19 24.01
N ILE A 221 25.50 2.35 23.55
CA ILE A 221 26.54 3.09 24.26
C ILE A 221 27.01 4.23 23.37
N ALA A 222 27.18 5.42 23.96
CA ALA A 222 27.77 6.56 23.29
C ALA A 222 29.24 6.71 23.74
N LYS A 223 30.18 6.53 22.81
CA LYS A 223 31.62 6.69 23.06
C LYS A 223 32.11 7.96 22.39
N THR A 224 32.86 8.76 23.12
CA THR A 224 33.56 9.91 22.55
C THR A 224 34.89 9.43 21.98
N ILE A 225 35.13 9.69 20.69
CA ILE A 225 36.38 9.35 20.02
C ILE A 225 37.03 10.66 19.59
N GLU A 226 38.22 10.91 20.13
CA GLU A 226 39.08 12.02 19.70
C GLU A 226 39.80 11.64 18.41
N ASP A 227 40.10 12.62 17.54
CA ASP A 227 40.86 12.44 16.29
C ASP A 227 40.30 11.40 15.30
N TYR A 228 38.97 11.27 15.21
CA TYR A 228 38.33 10.32 14.30
C TYR A 228 38.30 10.84 12.86
N THR A 229 38.68 10.00 11.90
CA THR A 229 38.59 10.31 10.46
C THR A 229 37.15 10.18 9.98
N VAL A 230 36.46 11.31 9.82
CA VAL A 230 35.10 11.37 9.27
C VAL A 230 35.18 11.41 7.75
N LYS A 231 34.38 10.56 7.10
CA LYS A 231 34.11 10.59 5.67
C LYS A 231 32.93 11.52 5.39
N ASN A 232 33.12 12.53 4.57
CA ASN A 232 32.06 13.37 4.02
C ASN A 232 31.94 13.09 2.51
N THR A 233 30.75 12.74 2.04
CA THR A 233 30.49 12.45 0.63
C THR A 233 29.66 13.58 0.03
N LEU A 234 30.23 14.30 -0.92
CA LEU A 234 29.51 15.25 -1.76
C LEU A 234 28.91 14.46 -2.92
N PHE A 235 27.58 14.47 -3.06
CA PHE A 235 26.84 13.73 -4.09
C PHE A 235 25.91 14.66 -4.88
N ASP A 236 25.54 14.25 -6.11
CA ASP A 236 24.83 15.09 -7.09
C ASP A 236 23.40 15.51 -6.69
N GLY A 237 22.84 14.85 -5.67
CA GLY A 237 21.52 15.14 -5.09
C GLY A 237 21.54 16.16 -3.93
N GLN A 238 22.70 16.73 -3.58
CA GLN A 238 22.78 17.80 -2.59
C GLN A 238 22.43 19.15 -3.24
N ALA A 239 21.56 19.92 -2.59
CA ALA A 239 21.37 21.31 -2.95
C ALA A 239 22.66 22.07 -2.61
N LEU A 240 23.43 22.45 -3.64
CA LEU A 240 24.59 23.30 -3.47
C LEU A 240 24.11 24.74 -3.25
N VAL A 241 24.59 25.36 -2.17
CA VAL A 241 24.33 26.76 -1.84
C VAL A 241 25.64 27.50 -1.98
N GLU A 242 25.60 28.64 -2.67
CA GLU A 242 26.76 29.49 -2.84
C GLU A 242 27.21 30.04 -1.47
N ASN A 243 28.52 30.01 -1.20
CA ASN A 243 29.06 30.37 0.10
C ASN A 243 28.69 31.81 0.52
N SER A 244 28.51 32.70 -0.46
CA SER A 244 28.08 34.10 -0.28
C SER A 244 26.72 34.27 0.39
N ILE A 245 25.92 33.21 0.49
CA ILE A 245 24.55 33.23 1.03
C ILE A 245 24.54 32.91 2.54
N PHE A 246 25.63 32.39 3.10
CA PHE A 246 25.72 32.12 4.54
C PHE A 246 25.97 33.41 5.33
N PRO A 247 25.38 33.56 6.54
CA PRO A 247 25.73 34.65 7.45
C PRO A 247 27.20 34.55 7.89
N GLU A 248 27.86 35.70 8.06
CA GLU A 248 29.18 35.79 8.70
C GLU A 248 29.17 35.31 10.17
#